data_AF-A0AAV6K612-F1
#
_entry.id   AF-A0AAV6K612-F1
#
_cell.length_a   1.000
_cell.length_b   1.000
_cell.length_c   1.000
_cell.angle_alpha   90.00
_cell.angle_beta   90.00
_cell.angle_gamma   90.00
#
_symmetry.space_group_name_H-M   'P 1'
#
loop_
_entity.id
_entity.type
_entity.pdbx_description
1 polymer ?
#
loop_
_entity_poly.entity_id
_entity_poly.type
_entity_poly.pdbx_seq_one_letter_code
_entity_poly.pdbx_strand_id
1 'polypeptide(L)'
;MDGTIEGIDWTLQLPEESFHQILSCLFTKEAARTSVLSKTWLRAWSTYPNLDFVESYFMKESLSKCSDADLKGKDDPKIQETREKFLHYVDKTMLRYQKERTPINKFRLHITSVYPKWASIIDKWIEILVQKHVEELELHLSDYAFLGSLLKKHLCNGIIKCYPLQMLGLKKVCINEEEIQDIFSRCPLIKELRLLDCRGLKKLQVANLHNLKTVHVKNIEEVEIRAAPNLQSFNYVVTNGLPWMFNIDSSPHLKDLMLMGLCMTDRFFHDLIARFPLLEKLELRFCHEIRRINISSRILKSFVLRYCLKLEEAKIDAPNLLSVKYDRMPSLSITTTTSPQKWEPIVNFLGAITGLSSFIRLREFIMSFNQSVTLGFNVFDWPEKKRLKNVDLKRMPLIDQVPVIEHLKLRVFSDLRLCCESLVDSLFWSCHPRKLSLVSIKLNKTLIEKLCEMLMEREDDPCCCSSSNSKCWRHYLKNVEIGSFELKNKVERPLHLKTSSDLFPSLGEHQGVYFKLKW
;
A
#
# COMPACT_ATOMS: atom_id res chain seq x y z
N MET A 1 -55.23 -13.54 31.76
CA MET A 1 -54.54 -12.28 31.43
C MET A 1 -53.08 -12.64 31.26
N ASP A 2 -52.67 -12.99 30.04
CA ASP A 2 -51.26 -13.26 29.73
C ASP A 2 -50.76 -12.14 28.83
N GLY A 3 -49.77 -11.42 29.34
CA GLY A 3 -49.21 -10.22 28.76
C GLY A 3 -48.34 -10.53 27.54
N THR A 4 -48.76 -10.01 26.39
CA THR A 4 -47.89 -9.76 25.25
C THR A 4 -46.82 -8.75 25.67
N ILE A 5 -45.57 -9.20 25.80
CA ILE A 5 -44.40 -8.33 25.87
C ILE A 5 -44.26 -7.72 24.47
N GLU A 6 -44.74 -6.48 24.30
CA GLU A 6 -44.40 -5.66 23.14
C GLU A 6 -42.87 -5.49 23.12
N GLY A 7 -42.22 -6.13 22.14
CA GLY A 7 -40.82 -5.90 21.86
C GLY A 7 -40.64 -4.45 21.43
N ILE A 8 -40.15 -3.60 22.34
CA ILE A 8 -39.77 -2.23 22.04
C ILE A 8 -38.68 -2.28 20.97
N ASP A 9 -39.00 -1.81 19.77
CA ASP A 9 -38.03 -1.63 18.69
C ASP A 9 -37.15 -0.42 19.03
N TRP A 10 -36.04 -0.68 19.71
CA TRP A 10 -35.03 0.32 20.09
C TRP A 10 -34.48 1.11 18.88
N THR A 11 -34.69 0.64 17.65
CA THR A 11 -34.30 1.37 16.43
C THR A 11 -35.18 2.57 16.11
N LEU A 12 -36.31 2.76 16.82
CA LEU A 12 -37.21 3.91 16.66
C LEU A 12 -36.81 5.15 17.47
N GLN A 13 -35.84 5.06 18.39
CA GLN A 13 -35.49 6.15 19.32
C GLN A 13 -34.22 6.93 18.97
N LEU A 14 -33.43 6.49 18.00
CA LEU A 14 -32.17 7.15 17.65
C LEU A 14 -32.38 8.23 16.56
N PRO A 15 -31.78 9.42 16.69
CA PRO A 15 -31.76 10.43 15.62
C PRO A 15 -31.12 9.88 14.35
N GLU A 16 -31.53 10.41 13.19
CA GLU A 16 -31.00 10.03 11.88
C GLU A 16 -29.47 10.20 11.80
N GLU A 17 -28.93 11.22 12.48
CA GLU A 17 -27.48 11.44 12.55
C GLU A 17 -26.72 10.26 13.19
N SER A 18 -27.34 9.57 14.16
CA SER A 18 -26.74 8.40 14.79
C SER A 18 -26.60 7.24 13.80
N PHE A 19 -27.59 7.06 12.92
CA PHE A 19 -27.49 6.08 11.85
C PHE A 19 -26.44 6.47 10.82
N HIS A 20 -26.32 7.74 10.45
CA HIS A 20 -25.26 8.20 9.55
C HIS A 20 -23.86 7.96 10.13
N GLN A 21 -23.68 8.15 11.44
CA GLN A 21 -22.43 7.82 12.11
C GLN A 21 -22.12 6.32 12.02
N ILE A 22 -23.10 5.45 12.27
CA ILE A 22 -22.89 3.99 12.14
C ILE A 22 -22.57 3.63 10.69
N LEU A 23 -23.30 4.17 9.70
CA LEU A 23 -23.06 3.94 8.28
C LEU A 23 -21.65 4.39 7.86
N SER A 24 -21.13 5.46 8.46
CA SER A 24 -19.77 5.96 8.20
C SER A 24 -18.66 5.02 8.65
N CYS A 25 -18.95 4.10 9.58
CA CYS A 25 -18.01 3.08 10.03
C CYS A 25 -18.03 1.81 9.16
N LEU A 26 -18.98 1.70 8.22
CA LEU A 26 -19.16 0.53 7.36
C LEU A 26 -18.63 0.80 5.95
N PHE A 27 -18.24 -0.25 5.22
CA PHE A 27 -18.00 -0.11 3.79
C PHE A 27 -19.33 0.17 3.06
N THR A 28 -19.30 0.91 1.96
CA THR A 28 -20.48 1.32 1.18
C THR A 28 -21.45 0.17 0.89
N LYS A 29 -20.94 -1.02 0.53
CA LYS A 29 -21.76 -2.21 0.30
C LYS A 29 -22.46 -2.71 1.56
N GLU A 30 -21.76 -2.70 2.69
CA GLU A 30 -22.30 -3.14 3.99
C GLU A 30 -23.34 -2.15 4.50
N ALA A 31 -23.04 -0.85 4.40
CA ALA A 31 -23.96 0.24 4.68
C ALA A 31 -25.23 0.17 3.81
N ALA A 32 -25.11 -0.15 2.53
CA ALA A 32 -26.28 -0.37 1.68
C ALA A 32 -27.12 -1.57 2.15
N ARG A 33 -26.48 -2.65 2.61
CA ARG A 33 -27.16 -3.87 3.09
C ARG A 33 -27.93 -3.64 4.39
N THR A 34 -27.57 -2.67 5.22
CA THR A 34 -28.37 -2.37 6.42
C THR A 34 -29.75 -1.81 6.07
N SER A 35 -29.94 -1.29 4.85
CA SER A 35 -31.23 -0.72 4.42
C SER A 35 -32.40 -1.71 4.45
N VAL A 36 -32.14 -3.02 4.43
CA VAL A 36 -33.20 -4.05 4.54
C VAL A 36 -33.60 -4.38 5.98
N LEU A 37 -32.88 -3.87 6.98
CA LEU A 37 -33.13 -4.18 8.39
C LEU A 37 -34.41 -3.53 8.91
N SER A 38 -34.69 -2.29 8.52
CA SER A 38 -35.94 -1.59 8.85
C SER A 38 -36.17 -0.39 7.92
N LYS A 39 -37.39 0.17 7.98
CA LYS A 39 -37.72 1.41 7.26
C LYS A 39 -36.84 2.60 7.71
N THR A 40 -36.40 2.61 8.97
CA THR A 40 -35.52 3.65 9.51
C THR A 40 -34.13 3.55 8.89
N TRP A 41 -33.54 2.35 8.84
CA TRP A 41 -32.27 2.12 8.16
C TRP A 41 -32.33 2.42 6.66
N LEU A 42 -33.45 2.10 6.01
CA LEU A 42 -33.68 2.46 4.61
C LEU A 42 -33.68 3.99 4.39
N ARG A 43 -34.32 4.74 5.29
CA ARG A 43 -34.34 6.22 5.24
C ARG A 43 -32.95 6.78 5.48
N ALA A 44 -32.27 6.35 6.55
CA ALA A 44 -30.91 6.79 6.87
C ALA A 44 -29.92 6.52 5.73
N TRP A 45 -30.02 5.37 5.06
CA TRP A 45 -29.22 5.10 3.86
C TRP A 45 -29.59 6.00 2.68
N SER A 46 -30.88 6.30 2.51
CA SER A 46 -31.37 7.14 1.40
C SER A 46 -30.92 8.59 1.51
N THR A 47 -30.66 9.08 2.72
CA THR A 47 -30.22 10.45 3.05
C THR A 47 -28.73 10.56 3.42
N TYR A 48 -28.00 9.45 3.35
CA TYR A 48 -26.60 9.39 3.78
C TYR A 48 -25.69 10.31 2.92
N PRO A 49 -25.01 11.31 3.52
CA PRO A 49 -24.36 12.39 2.77
C PRO A 49 -23.07 12.01 2.03
N ASN A 50 -22.57 10.78 2.21
CA ASN A 50 -21.34 10.30 1.58
C ASN A 50 -21.67 9.29 0.48
N LEU A 51 -21.69 9.77 -0.77
CA LEU A 51 -22.03 8.99 -1.94
C LEU A 51 -20.79 8.36 -2.58
N ASP A 52 -20.75 7.04 -2.70
CA ASP A 52 -19.65 6.28 -3.30
C ASP A 52 -20.17 5.34 -4.40
N PHE A 53 -20.00 5.80 -5.65
CA PHE A 53 -20.47 5.11 -6.84
C PHE A 53 -19.29 4.53 -7.62
N VAL A 54 -19.07 3.22 -7.45
CA VAL A 54 -18.01 2.50 -8.14
C VAL A 54 -18.61 1.45 -9.07
N GLU A 55 -18.47 1.67 -10.39
CA GLU A 55 -19.05 0.78 -11.42
C GLU A 55 -18.60 -0.69 -11.25
N SER A 56 -17.34 -0.92 -10.87
CA SER A 56 -16.83 -2.29 -10.68
C SER A 56 -17.52 -3.05 -9.54
N TYR A 57 -18.18 -2.37 -8.61
CA TYR A 57 -19.00 -3.01 -7.58
C TYR A 57 -20.25 -3.68 -8.15
N PHE A 58 -20.80 -3.14 -9.23
CA PHE A 58 -21.96 -3.67 -9.95
C PHE A 58 -21.54 -4.77 -10.93
N MET A 59 -20.36 -4.67 -11.53
CA MET A 59 -19.87 -5.68 -12.48
C MET A 59 -19.49 -7.01 -11.82
N LYS A 60 -18.93 -6.98 -10.59
CA LYS A 60 -18.46 -8.21 -9.91
C LYS A 60 -19.59 -9.16 -9.49
N GLU A 61 -20.81 -8.65 -9.29
CA GLU A 61 -21.99 -9.50 -9.01
C GLU A 61 -22.52 -10.19 -10.27
N SER A 62 -22.34 -9.58 -11.44
CA SER A 62 -22.76 -10.15 -12.73
C SER A 62 -21.71 -11.04 -13.40
N LEU A 63 -20.43 -10.89 -13.04
CA LEU A 63 -19.29 -11.56 -13.68
C LEU A 63 -18.39 -12.24 -12.64
N SER A 64 -18.85 -13.36 -12.07
CA SER A 64 -18.13 -14.12 -11.03
C SER A 64 -16.84 -14.82 -11.47
N LYS A 65 -16.21 -14.47 -12.62
CA LYS A 65 -15.01 -15.17 -13.13
C LYS A 65 -13.92 -14.35 -13.85
N CYS A 66 -14.03 -13.03 -14.04
CA CYS A 66 -13.01 -12.30 -14.81
C CYS A 66 -12.15 -11.36 -13.95
N SER A 67 -10.86 -11.31 -14.29
CA SER A 67 -9.88 -10.43 -13.63
C SER A 67 -10.07 -8.98 -14.10
N ASP A 68 -9.64 -8.00 -13.31
CA ASP A 68 -9.81 -6.56 -13.62
C ASP A 68 -9.19 -6.13 -14.97
N ALA A 69 -8.36 -6.98 -15.60
CA ALA A 69 -7.78 -6.75 -16.93
C ALA A 69 -8.76 -7.02 -18.10
N ASP A 70 -9.83 -7.79 -17.86
CA ASP A 70 -10.74 -8.29 -18.90
C ASP A 70 -11.90 -7.33 -19.23
N LEU A 71 -12.11 -6.28 -18.42
CA LEU A 71 -13.21 -5.30 -18.61
C LEU A 71 -12.97 -4.27 -19.74
N LYS A 72 -11.92 -4.48 -20.56
CA LYS A 72 -11.64 -3.69 -21.76
C LYS A 72 -12.35 -4.19 -23.02
N GLY A 73 -13.09 -5.29 -22.96
CA GLY A 73 -14.01 -5.68 -24.04
C GLY A 73 -15.15 -4.66 -24.14
N LYS A 74 -15.02 -3.67 -25.03
CA LYS A 74 -15.97 -2.54 -25.17
C LYS A 74 -17.37 -2.96 -25.66
N ASP A 75 -17.52 -4.20 -26.12
CA ASP A 75 -18.66 -4.65 -26.93
C ASP A 75 -19.41 -5.89 -26.40
N ASP A 76 -19.21 -6.29 -25.13
CA ASP A 76 -20.06 -7.32 -24.52
C ASP A 76 -21.43 -6.69 -24.15
N PRO A 77 -22.55 -7.15 -24.74
CA PRO A 77 -23.88 -6.60 -24.48
C PRO A 77 -24.28 -6.66 -22.99
N LYS A 78 -23.83 -7.68 -22.24
CA LYS A 78 -24.13 -7.82 -20.80
C LYS A 78 -23.38 -6.78 -19.97
N ILE A 79 -22.14 -6.46 -20.35
CA ILE A 79 -21.37 -5.38 -19.71
C ILE A 79 -22.08 -4.06 -19.94
N GLN A 80 -22.56 -3.81 -21.16
CA GLN A 80 -23.29 -2.59 -21.49
C GLN A 80 -24.60 -2.46 -20.70
N GLU A 81 -25.42 -3.52 -20.64
CA GLU A 81 -26.67 -3.51 -19.87
C GLU A 81 -26.41 -3.22 -18.38
N THR A 82 -25.40 -3.85 -17.80
CA THR A 82 -25.01 -3.65 -16.39
C THR A 82 -24.58 -2.21 -16.13
N ARG A 83 -23.85 -1.61 -17.07
CA ARG A 83 -23.46 -0.19 -17.02
C ARG A 83 -24.67 0.74 -17.07
N GLU A 84 -25.64 0.46 -17.94
CA GLU A 84 -26.86 1.25 -18.03
C GLU A 84 -27.69 1.17 -16.74
N LYS A 85 -27.78 0.00 -16.11
CA LYS A 85 -28.40 -0.16 -14.78
C LYS A 85 -27.69 0.66 -13.71
N PHE A 86 -26.35 0.60 -13.68
CA PHE A 86 -25.55 1.40 -12.76
C PHE A 86 -25.82 2.89 -12.94
N LEU A 87 -25.79 3.39 -14.17
CA LEU A 87 -26.04 4.81 -14.45
C LEU A 87 -27.46 5.23 -14.11
N HIS A 88 -28.46 4.40 -14.43
CA HIS A 88 -29.82 4.68 -14.04
C HIS A 88 -29.98 4.77 -12.52
N TYR A 89 -29.28 3.91 -11.77
CA TYR A 89 -29.24 3.97 -10.32
C TYR A 89 -28.59 5.26 -9.80
N VAL A 90 -27.43 5.66 -10.36
CA VAL A 90 -26.76 6.91 -9.99
C VAL A 90 -27.64 8.10 -10.34
N ASP A 91 -28.22 8.14 -11.54
CA ASP A 91 -29.09 9.24 -11.98
C ASP A 91 -30.31 9.39 -11.09
N LYS A 92 -31.03 8.29 -10.82
CA LYS A 92 -32.17 8.29 -9.90
C LYS A 92 -31.78 8.79 -8.51
N THR A 93 -30.60 8.42 -8.03
CA THR A 93 -30.09 8.88 -6.74
C THR A 93 -29.76 10.37 -6.77
N MET A 94 -29.04 10.85 -7.78
CA MET A 94 -28.70 12.27 -7.93
C MET A 94 -29.95 13.15 -8.04
N LEU A 95 -30.95 12.72 -8.80
CA LEU A 95 -32.24 13.42 -8.92
C LEU A 95 -33.01 13.43 -7.60
N ARG A 96 -32.91 12.37 -6.79
CA ARG A 96 -33.48 12.35 -5.44
C ARG A 96 -32.82 13.42 -4.57
N TYR A 97 -31.49 13.43 -4.51
CA TYR A 97 -30.74 14.43 -3.75
C TYR A 97 -30.95 15.85 -4.28
N GLN A 98 -31.21 16.04 -5.57
CA GLN A 98 -31.54 17.36 -6.11
C GLN A 98 -32.90 17.86 -5.61
N LYS A 99 -33.91 16.97 -5.58
CA LYS A 99 -35.28 17.30 -5.13
C LYS A 99 -35.35 17.47 -3.61
N GLU A 100 -34.64 16.62 -2.88
CA GLU A 100 -34.59 16.65 -1.42
C GLU A 100 -33.56 17.70 -0.96
N ARG A 101 -33.80 18.36 0.17
CA ARG A 101 -32.82 19.32 0.74
C ARG A 101 -31.65 18.65 1.47
N THR A 102 -31.40 17.37 1.16
CA THR A 102 -30.33 16.57 1.75
C THR A 102 -28.96 17.07 1.29
N PRO A 103 -27.98 17.24 2.21
CA PRO A 103 -26.61 17.62 1.86
C PRO A 103 -25.85 16.46 1.20
N ILE A 104 -24.83 16.81 0.41
CA ILE A 104 -23.84 15.86 -0.10
C ILE A 104 -22.47 16.37 0.34
N ASN A 105 -21.83 15.66 1.27
CA ASN A 105 -20.53 16.06 1.81
C ASN A 105 -19.40 15.47 0.96
N LYS A 106 -19.55 14.20 0.58
CA LYS A 106 -18.57 13.45 -0.20
C LYS A 106 -19.25 12.80 -1.40
N PHE A 107 -18.61 12.94 -2.56
CA PHE A 107 -19.03 12.28 -3.78
C PHE A 107 -17.84 11.62 -4.47
N ARG A 108 -17.94 10.31 -4.68
CA ARG A 108 -16.98 9.53 -5.46
C ARG A 108 -17.68 8.83 -6.62
N LEU A 109 -17.14 9.02 -7.82
CA LEU A 109 -17.64 8.39 -9.03
C LEU A 109 -16.48 7.71 -9.78
N HIS A 110 -16.59 6.41 -9.98
CA HIS A 110 -15.64 5.62 -10.76
C HIS A 110 -16.33 4.92 -11.93
N ILE A 111 -16.02 5.37 -13.15
CA ILE A 111 -16.48 4.82 -14.42
C ILE A 111 -15.27 4.48 -15.31
N THR A 112 -15.22 3.22 -15.74
CA THR A 112 -14.16 2.57 -16.51
C THR A 112 -14.23 2.85 -18.01
N SER A 113 -15.37 3.30 -18.52
CA SER A 113 -15.56 3.72 -19.91
C SER A 113 -16.75 4.66 -19.99
N VAL A 114 -16.56 5.89 -20.45
CA VAL A 114 -17.67 6.84 -20.65
C VAL A 114 -18.04 6.89 -22.12
N TYR A 115 -19.28 6.50 -22.46
CA TYR A 115 -19.81 6.67 -23.81
C TYR A 115 -20.26 8.12 -24.01
N PRO A 116 -20.16 8.68 -25.24
CA PRO A 116 -20.57 10.06 -25.51
C PRO A 116 -21.99 10.39 -25.05
N LYS A 117 -22.92 9.42 -25.12
CA LYS A 117 -24.31 9.57 -24.67
C LYS A 117 -24.47 9.84 -23.16
N TRP A 118 -23.46 9.58 -22.35
CA TRP A 118 -23.49 9.83 -20.90
C TRP A 118 -22.96 11.18 -20.49
N ALA A 119 -22.42 11.94 -21.45
CA ALA A 119 -21.83 13.23 -21.22
C ALA A 119 -22.78 14.16 -20.48
N SER A 120 -23.96 14.41 -21.07
CA SER A 120 -24.99 15.29 -20.53
C SER A 120 -25.51 14.87 -19.14
N ILE A 121 -25.49 13.57 -18.86
CA ILE A 121 -25.93 13.03 -17.56
C ILE A 121 -24.88 13.35 -16.49
N ILE A 122 -23.60 13.13 -16.78
CA ILE A 122 -22.50 13.45 -15.88
C ILE A 122 -22.42 14.97 -15.64
N ASP A 123 -22.64 15.77 -16.68
CA ASP A 123 -22.70 17.23 -16.59
C ASP A 123 -23.75 17.67 -15.58
N LYS A 124 -24.96 17.10 -15.68
CA LYS A 124 -26.05 17.34 -14.75
C LYS A 124 -25.70 16.92 -13.33
N TRP A 125 -25.01 15.80 -13.14
CA TRP A 125 -24.56 15.37 -11.81
C TRP A 125 -23.56 16.35 -11.21
N ILE A 126 -22.60 16.82 -12.00
CA ILE A 126 -21.63 17.84 -11.56
C ILE A 126 -22.37 19.12 -11.17
N GLU A 127 -23.36 19.56 -11.96
CA GLU A 127 -24.20 20.71 -11.62
C GLU A 127 -24.87 20.57 -10.25
N ILE A 128 -25.47 19.41 -9.98
CA ILE A 128 -26.11 19.10 -8.69
C ILE A 128 -25.07 19.17 -7.56
N LEU A 129 -23.88 18.62 -7.76
CA LEU A 129 -22.83 18.62 -6.73
C LEU A 129 -22.36 20.03 -6.40
N VAL A 130 -22.23 20.89 -7.41
CA VAL A 130 -21.91 22.31 -7.23
C VAL A 130 -23.00 23.02 -6.42
N GLN A 131 -24.27 22.79 -6.76
CA GLN A 131 -25.41 23.35 -6.01
C GLN A 131 -25.47 22.86 -4.56
N LYS A 132 -24.94 21.66 -4.29
CA LYS A 132 -24.91 21.03 -2.96
C LYS A 132 -23.67 21.36 -2.15
N HIS A 133 -22.74 22.16 -2.68
CA HIS A 133 -21.53 22.60 -1.98
C HIS A 133 -20.68 21.44 -1.42
N VAL A 134 -20.45 20.41 -2.25
CA VAL A 134 -19.68 19.23 -1.86
C VAL A 134 -18.27 19.59 -1.36
N GLU A 135 -17.84 18.96 -0.25
CA GLU A 135 -16.53 19.18 0.36
C GLU A 135 -15.46 18.23 -0.19
N GLU A 136 -15.85 17.01 -0.58
CA GLU A 136 -14.94 16.00 -1.15
C GLU A 136 -15.45 15.48 -2.49
N LEU A 137 -14.69 15.73 -3.57
CA LEU A 137 -15.05 15.31 -4.92
C LEU A 137 -13.96 14.41 -5.51
N GLU A 138 -14.27 13.15 -5.79
CA GLU A 138 -13.38 12.19 -6.46
C GLU A 138 -14.02 11.65 -7.75
N LEU A 139 -13.43 11.98 -8.90
CA LEU A 139 -13.88 11.56 -10.23
C LEU A 139 -12.81 10.72 -10.92
N HIS A 140 -13.14 9.47 -11.24
CA HIS A 140 -12.34 8.60 -12.10
C HIS A 140 -13.16 8.25 -13.35
N LEU A 141 -12.86 8.93 -14.45
CA LEU A 141 -13.66 8.88 -15.67
C LEU A 141 -12.74 8.57 -16.85
N SER A 142 -12.65 7.30 -17.21
CA SER A 142 -11.81 6.85 -18.32
C SER A 142 -12.43 7.22 -19.67
N ASP A 143 -11.59 7.57 -20.65
CA ASP A 143 -11.97 7.88 -22.04
C ASP A 143 -12.86 9.13 -22.25
N TYR A 144 -13.20 9.89 -21.20
CA TYR A 144 -14.03 11.08 -21.35
C TYR A 144 -13.21 12.34 -21.67
N ALA A 145 -13.42 12.91 -22.86
CA ALA A 145 -12.53 13.91 -23.45
C ALA A 145 -12.69 15.34 -22.91
N PHE A 146 -13.79 15.67 -22.21
CA PHE A 146 -14.19 17.07 -21.99
C PHE A 146 -14.53 17.46 -20.53
N LEU A 147 -14.15 16.66 -19.53
CA LEU A 147 -14.50 16.97 -18.13
C LEU A 147 -13.94 18.30 -17.61
N GLY A 148 -12.74 18.71 -18.05
CA GLY A 148 -12.16 19.98 -17.64
C GLY A 148 -13.06 21.17 -18.01
N SER A 149 -13.61 21.17 -19.22
CA SER A 149 -14.51 22.24 -19.67
C SER A 149 -15.86 22.22 -18.93
N LEU A 150 -16.27 21.06 -18.41
CA LEU A 150 -17.51 20.88 -17.64
C LEU A 150 -17.37 21.27 -16.18
N LEU A 151 -16.28 20.84 -15.54
CA LEU A 151 -15.90 21.33 -14.22
C LEU A 151 -15.74 22.85 -14.29
N LYS A 152 -15.09 23.38 -15.32
CA LYS A 152 -15.06 24.82 -15.58
C LYS A 152 -16.47 25.39 -15.76
N LYS A 153 -17.32 24.82 -16.60
CA LYS A 153 -18.69 25.32 -16.81
C LYS A 153 -19.47 25.42 -15.49
N HIS A 154 -19.38 24.43 -14.61
CA HIS A 154 -20.21 24.39 -13.40
C HIS A 154 -19.56 25.03 -12.17
N LEU A 155 -18.26 24.84 -11.96
CA LEU A 155 -17.51 25.52 -10.88
C LEU A 155 -17.22 26.99 -11.24
N CYS A 156 -17.11 27.32 -12.53
CA CYS A 156 -16.77 28.66 -13.00
C CYS A 156 -17.95 29.53 -13.49
N ASN A 157 -19.15 28.99 -13.74
CA ASN A 157 -20.33 29.83 -13.98
C ASN A 157 -21.05 30.21 -12.67
N GLY A 158 -20.77 31.42 -12.16
CA GLY A 158 -21.71 32.18 -11.31
C GLY A 158 -21.40 32.31 -9.81
N ILE A 159 -21.20 33.57 -9.38
CA ILE A 159 -21.43 34.19 -8.05
C ILE A 159 -20.57 33.72 -6.87
N ILE A 160 -20.29 32.43 -6.71
CA ILE A 160 -19.65 31.93 -5.49
C ILE A 160 -18.13 31.94 -5.65
N LYS A 161 -17.50 33.01 -5.15
CA LYS A 161 -16.09 32.97 -4.75
C LYS A 161 -16.01 32.11 -3.49
N CYS A 162 -15.09 31.14 -3.44
CA CYS A 162 -14.86 30.24 -2.30
C CYS A 162 -15.84 29.06 -2.19
N TYR A 163 -15.73 28.14 -3.14
CA TYR A 163 -16.38 26.83 -3.05
C TYR A 163 -15.72 26.00 -1.91
N PRO A 164 -16.48 25.33 -1.02
CA PRO A 164 -15.96 24.73 0.21
C PRO A 164 -15.20 23.41 0.01
N LEU A 165 -14.76 23.13 -1.22
CA LEU A 165 -14.07 21.90 -1.57
C LEU A 165 -12.74 21.80 -0.82
N GLN A 166 -12.61 20.74 -0.04
CA GLN A 166 -11.44 20.40 0.76
C GLN A 166 -10.62 19.28 0.11
N MET A 167 -11.26 18.39 -0.66
CA MET A 167 -10.55 17.34 -1.39
C MET A 167 -11.00 17.30 -2.85
N LEU A 168 -10.03 17.39 -3.76
CA LEU A 168 -10.23 17.21 -5.20
C LEU A 168 -9.40 16.03 -5.69
N GLY A 169 -10.07 14.99 -6.17
CA GLY A 169 -9.47 13.83 -6.79
C GLY A 169 -9.92 13.66 -8.24
N LEU A 170 -9.00 13.79 -9.19
CA LEU A 170 -9.26 13.55 -10.60
C LEU A 170 -8.36 12.41 -11.08
N LYS A 171 -8.94 11.40 -11.73
CA LYS A 171 -8.21 10.27 -12.30
C LYS A 171 -8.65 9.94 -13.72
N LYS A 172 -7.69 9.86 -14.65
CA LYS A 172 -7.92 9.65 -16.09
C LYS A 172 -8.84 10.69 -16.76
N VAL A 173 -9.03 11.82 -16.10
CA VAL A 173 -9.85 12.95 -16.54
C VAL A 173 -9.08 13.77 -17.58
N CYS A 174 -9.74 14.22 -18.64
CA CYS A 174 -9.20 15.26 -19.52
C CYS A 174 -9.38 16.64 -18.91
N ILE A 175 -8.27 17.31 -18.60
CA ILE A 175 -8.24 18.67 -18.05
C ILE A 175 -6.95 19.34 -18.50
N ASN A 176 -7.01 20.61 -18.90
CA ASN A 176 -5.84 21.39 -19.30
C ASN A 176 -5.33 22.29 -18.15
N GLU A 177 -4.22 22.97 -18.42
CA GLU A 177 -3.55 23.86 -17.46
C GLU A 177 -4.42 25.04 -17.01
N GLU A 178 -5.15 25.68 -17.93
CA GLU A 178 -6.02 26.82 -17.60
C GLU A 178 -7.20 26.39 -16.73
N GLU A 179 -7.83 25.26 -17.06
CA GLU A 179 -8.99 24.72 -16.34
C GLU A 179 -8.65 24.36 -14.89
N ILE A 180 -7.47 23.79 -14.63
CA ILE A 180 -7.07 23.47 -13.25
C ILE A 180 -6.73 24.73 -12.45
N GLN A 181 -6.14 25.77 -13.07
CA GLN A 181 -5.91 27.05 -12.39
C GLN A 181 -7.22 27.74 -12.03
N ASP A 182 -8.20 27.71 -12.95
CA ASP A 182 -9.54 28.23 -12.69
C ASP A 182 -10.17 27.57 -11.47
N ILE A 183 -10.05 26.24 -11.33
CA ILE A 183 -10.54 25.50 -10.17
C ILE A 183 -9.83 25.96 -8.88
N PHE A 184 -8.50 26.07 -8.88
CA PHE A 184 -7.75 26.52 -7.71
C PHE A 184 -8.14 27.94 -7.27
N SER A 185 -8.41 28.84 -8.22
CA SER A 185 -8.83 30.22 -7.91
C SER A 185 -10.17 30.29 -7.15
N ARG A 186 -11.04 29.28 -7.32
CA ARG A 186 -12.38 29.24 -6.71
C ARG A 186 -12.48 28.33 -5.51
N CYS A 187 -11.55 27.40 -5.35
CA CYS A 187 -11.51 26.42 -4.26
C CYS A 187 -10.27 26.62 -3.37
N PRO A 188 -10.10 27.77 -2.69
CA PRO A 188 -8.90 28.05 -1.89
C PRO A 188 -8.80 27.19 -0.62
N LEU A 189 -9.86 26.46 -0.27
CA LEU A 189 -9.92 25.61 0.93
C LEU A 189 -9.41 24.18 0.72
N ILE A 190 -8.92 23.85 -0.48
CA ILE A 190 -8.40 22.51 -0.79
C ILE A 190 -7.26 22.15 0.18
N LYS A 191 -7.46 21.04 0.89
CA LYS A 191 -6.51 20.38 1.79
C LYS A 191 -5.83 19.20 1.13
N GLU A 192 -6.51 18.52 0.20
CA GLU A 192 -6.00 17.36 -0.49
C GLU A 192 -6.26 17.43 -2.00
N LEU A 193 -5.19 17.27 -2.77
CA LEU A 193 -5.24 17.25 -4.24
C LEU A 193 -4.69 15.93 -4.77
N ARG A 194 -5.49 15.22 -5.57
CA ARG A 194 -5.07 13.99 -6.26
C ARG A 194 -5.31 14.13 -7.76
N LEU A 195 -4.26 14.16 -8.57
CA LEU A 195 -4.33 14.27 -10.03
C LEU A 195 -3.58 13.09 -10.65
N LEU A 196 -4.33 12.10 -11.15
CA LEU A 196 -3.76 10.80 -11.52
C LEU A 196 -4.06 10.46 -12.98
N ASP A 197 -3.03 10.33 -13.83
CA ASP A 197 -3.21 9.97 -15.24
C ASP A 197 -4.13 10.97 -15.99
N CYS A 198 -4.13 12.26 -15.59
CA CYS A 198 -4.93 13.30 -16.21
C CYS A 198 -4.40 13.63 -17.62
N ARG A 199 -5.28 13.59 -18.63
CA ARG A 199 -4.91 13.89 -20.02
C ARG A 199 -5.04 15.41 -20.26
N GLY A 200 -4.12 15.99 -21.02
CA GLY A 200 -4.13 17.43 -21.34
C GLY A 200 -3.42 18.31 -20.30
N LEU A 201 -3.00 17.76 -19.16
CA LEU A 201 -2.29 18.46 -18.10
C LEU A 201 -0.81 18.04 -18.10
N LYS A 202 0.04 18.78 -18.80
CA LYS A 202 1.49 18.51 -18.81
C LYS A 202 2.21 19.22 -17.69
N LYS A 203 1.79 20.46 -17.40
CA LYS A 203 2.34 21.29 -16.33
C LYS A 203 1.30 21.52 -15.24
N LEU A 204 1.70 21.38 -13.99
CA LEU A 204 0.87 21.68 -12.83
C LEU A 204 1.57 22.74 -12.00
N GLN A 205 0.97 23.92 -11.91
CA GLN A 205 1.39 24.96 -10.97
C GLN A 205 0.37 25.02 -9.84
N VAL A 206 0.82 24.84 -8.61
CA VAL A 206 -0.01 24.98 -7.41
C VAL A 206 0.48 26.21 -6.67
N ALA A 207 -0.34 27.26 -6.64
CA ALA A 207 -0.06 28.50 -5.94
C ALA A 207 -1.27 28.92 -5.07
N ASN A 208 -1.01 29.60 -3.96
CA ASN A 208 -2.02 30.21 -3.08
C ASN A 208 -3.02 29.23 -2.42
N LEU A 209 -2.71 27.93 -2.39
CA LEU A 209 -3.50 26.94 -1.62
C LEU A 209 -2.90 26.75 -0.23
N HIS A 210 -3.09 27.72 0.66
CA HIS A 210 -2.48 27.72 2.00
C HIS A 210 -2.94 26.57 2.90
N ASN A 211 -4.12 26.01 2.65
CA ASN A 211 -4.68 24.88 3.42
C ASN A 211 -4.21 23.51 2.91
N LEU A 212 -3.46 23.46 1.82
CA LEU A 212 -3.03 22.24 1.17
C LEU A 212 -2.06 21.46 2.08
N LYS A 213 -2.45 20.23 2.43
CA LYS A 213 -1.69 19.30 3.26
C LYS A 213 -1.14 18.13 2.46
N THR A 214 -1.88 17.68 1.45
CA THR A 214 -1.55 16.47 0.70
C THR A 214 -1.65 16.71 -0.80
N VAL A 215 -0.61 16.33 -1.53
CA VAL A 215 -0.60 16.33 -3.00
C VAL A 215 -0.20 14.95 -3.49
N HIS A 216 -1.00 14.39 -4.39
CA HIS A 216 -0.68 13.15 -5.11
C HIS A 216 -0.82 13.38 -6.61
N VAL A 217 0.30 13.33 -7.32
CA VAL A 217 0.35 13.54 -8.76
C VAL A 217 0.91 12.31 -9.46
N LYS A 218 0.28 11.90 -10.55
CA LYS A 218 0.78 10.82 -11.41
C LYS A 218 0.73 11.20 -12.89
N ASN A 219 1.85 10.98 -13.57
CA ASN A 219 2.03 11.18 -15.01
C ASN A 219 1.77 12.62 -15.47
N ILE A 220 2.24 13.60 -14.69
CA ILE A 220 2.33 15.02 -15.09
C ILE A 220 3.83 15.33 -15.27
N GLU A 221 4.19 15.96 -16.38
CA GLU A 221 5.58 16.17 -16.79
C GLU A 221 6.29 17.22 -15.92
N GLU A 222 5.61 18.30 -15.56
CA GLU A 222 6.17 19.39 -14.76
C GLU A 222 5.26 19.72 -13.58
N VAL A 223 5.77 19.68 -12.35
CA VAL A 223 5.01 19.96 -11.13
C VAL A 223 5.70 21.03 -10.30
N GLU A 224 5.06 22.17 -10.12
CA GLU A 224 5.56 23.27 -9.33
C GLU A 224 4.61 23.60 -8.20
N ILE A 225 5.08 23.50 -6.96
CA ILE A 225 4.34 23.88 -5.76
C ILE A 225 4.97 25.14 -5.18
N ARG A 226 4.24 26.25 -5.26
CA ARG A 226 4.61 27.56 -4.70
C ARG A 226 3.70 27.92 -3.53
N ALA A 227 4.28 28.51 -2.49
CA ALA A 227 3.52 29.08 -1.36
C ALA A 227 2.50 28.12 -0.70
N ALA A 228 2.87 26.84 -0.50
CA ALA A 228 2.08 25.83 0.21
C ALA A 228 2.70 25.48 1.58
N PRO A 229 2.65 26.40 2.58
CA PRO A 229 3.39 26.26 3.84
C PRO A 229 2.96 25.04 4.66
N ASN A 230 1.68 24.64 4.57
CA ASN A 230 1.10 23.56 5.35
C ASN A 230 1.21 22.18 4.67
N LEU A 231 1.97 22.05 3.58
CA LEU A 231 2.15 20.79 2.88
C LEU A 231 2.89 19.79 3.77
N GLN A 232 2.25 18.65 4.02
CA GLN A 232 2.77 17.57 4.88
C GLN A 232 3.11 16.31 4.09
N SER A 233 2.40 16.04 2.99
CA SER A 233 2.61 14.85 2.17
C SER A 233 2.66 15.19 0.67
N PHE A 234 3.72 14.73 0.00
CA PHE A 234 3.88 14.85 -1.44
C PHE A 234 4.21 13.50 -2.07
N ASN A 235 3.35 13.06 -3.00
CA ASN A 235 3.47 11.82 -3.72
C ASN A 235 3.55 12.11 -5.22
N TYR A 236 4.66 11.77 -5.87
CA TYR A 236 4.85 11.99 -7.30
C TYR A 236 5.25 10.70 -8.01
N VAL A 237 4.45 10.31 -8.99
CA VAL A 237 4.57 9.05 -9.71
C VAL A 237 4.70 9.33 -11.21
N VAL A 238 5.75 8.81 -11.82
CA VAL A 238 5.96 8.86 -13.26
C VAL A 238 6.08 7.43 -13.77
N THR A 239 5.42 7.15 -14.89
CA THR A 239 5.42 5.84 -15.53
C THR A 239 5.82 5.97 -16.99
N ASN A 240 6.26 4.86 -17.60
CA ASN A 240 6.62 4.78 -19.02
C ASN A 240 7.76 5.73 -19.45
N GLY A 241 8.63 6.14 -18.53
CA GLY A 241 9.78 7.00 -18.84
C GLY A 241 9.42 8.40 -19.33
N LEU A 242 8.22 8.89 -18.99
CA LEU A 242 7.83 10.27 -19.29
C LEU A 242 8.86 11.27 -18.72
N PRO A 243 9.08 12.41 -19.40
CA PRO A 243 9.88 13.47 -18.83
C PRO A 243 9.26 13.93 -17.51
N TRP A 244 10.11 14.32 -16.58
CA TRP A 244 9.69 14.73 -15.25
C TRP A 244 10.54 15.91 -14.78
N MET A 245 9.88 16.86 -14.15
CA MET A 245 10.47 17.96 -13.43
C MET A 245 9.53 18.30 -12.29
N PHE A 246 10.08 18.49 -11.10
CA PHE A 246 9.28 19.09 -10.04
C PHE A 246 10.10 20.04 -9.18
N ASN A 247 9.44 21.11 -8.74
CA ASN A 247 9.96 22.03 -7.76
C ASN A 247 8.91 22.24 -6.66
N ILE A 248 9.37 22.25 -5.42
CA ILE A 248 8.54 22.53 -4.26
C ILE A 248 9.27 23.63 -3.52
N ASP A 249 8.72 24.84 -3.56
CA ASP A 249 9.22 25.95 -2.77
C ASP A 249 9.14 25.59 -1.28
N SER A 250 10.04 26.15 -0.47
CA SER A 250 10.24 25.84 0.95
C SER A 250 8.93 25.46 1.66
N SER A 251 8.71 24.14 1.78
CA SER A 251 7.58 23.53 2.47
C SER A 251 8.12 22.93 3.76
N PRO A 252 8.32 23.76 4.81
CA PRO A 252 9.10 23.38 5.98
C PRO A 252 8.45 22.23 6.77
N HIS A 253 7.15 22.01 6.59
CA HIS A 253 6.37 21.00 7.30
C HIS A 253 6.20 19.68 6.54
N LEU A 254 6.92 19.48 5.43
CA LEU A 254 6.84 18.23 4.66
C LEU A 254 7.41 17.05 5.47
N LYS A 255 6.55 16.07 5.72
CA LYS A 255 6.85 14.87 6.54
C LYS A 255 6.89 13.58 5.73
N ASP A 256 6.05 13.48 4.71
CA ASP A 256 5.91 12.29 3.88
C ASP A 256 6.25 12.60 2.42
N LEU A 257 7.29 11.95 1.89
CA LEU A 257 7.71 12.10 0.50
C LEU A 257 7.74 10.72 -0.18
N MET A 258 6.96 10.56 -1.24
CA MET A 258 7.02 9.37 -2.11
C MET A 258 7.32 9.78 -3.55
N LEU A 259 8.38 9.21 -4.11
CA LEU A 259 8.79 9.40 -5.49
C LEU A 259 8.84 8.04 -6.18
N MET A 260 8.19 7.94 -7.34
CA MET A 260 8.17 6.72 -8.13
C MET A 260 8.49 6.97 -9.60
N GLY A 261 9.43 6.20 -10.15
CA GLY A 261 9.76 6.18 -11.58
C GLY A 261 10.59 7.38 -12.06
N LEU A 262 11.30 8.07 -11.16
CA LEU A 262 12.09 9.25 -11.49
C LEU A 262 13.56 8.88 -11.80
N CYS A 263 14.06 9.32 -12.95
CA CYS A 263 15.47 9.20 -13.36
C CYS A 263 16.33 10.31 -12.77
N MET A 264 16.39 10.43 -11.44
CA MET A 264 17.13 11.49 -10.73
C MET A 264 18.59 11.10 -10.46
N THR A 265 19.48 12.11 -10.44
CA THR A 265 20.91 11.94 -10.09
C THR A 265 21.12 11.95 -8.58
N ASP A 266 22.26 11.43 -8.12
CA ASP A 266 22.66 11.46 -6.71
C ASP A 266 22.70 12.89 -6.14
N ARG A 267 23.19 13.85 -6.92
CA ARG A 267 23.23 15.28 -6.55
C ARG A 267 21.81 15.83 -6.34
N PHE A 268 20.91 15.61 -7.29
CA PHE A 268 19.53 16.08 -7.18
C PHE A 268 18.83 15.46 -5.96
N PHE A 269 19.05 14.18 -5.69
CA PHE A 269 18.52 13.52 -4.49
C PHE A 269 19.07 14.17 -3.21
N HIS A 270 20.37 14.44 -3.13
CA HIS A 270 20.97 15.10 -1.97
C HIS A 270 20.37 16.49 -1.73
N ASP A 271 20.28 17.31 -2.78
CA ASP A 271 19.68 18.66 -2.72
C ASP A 271 18.20 18.61 -2.32
N LEU A 272 17.48 17.57 -2.75
CA LEU A 272 16.09 17.35 -2.38
C LEU A 272 15.94 17.05 -0.88
N ILE A 273 16.74 16.15 -0.33
CA ILE A 273 16.67 15.80 1.09
C ILE A 273 17.09 16.98 1.97
N ALA A 274 18.09 17.75 1.57
CA ALA A 274 18.52 18.94 2.29
C ALA A 274 17.40 20.01 2.39
N ARG A 275 16.50 20.09 1.41
CA ARG A 275 15.36 21.01 1.42
C ARG A 275 14.25 20.62 2.40
N PHE A 276 14.18 19.36 2.84
CA PHE A 276 13.11 18.86 3.70
C PHE A 276 13.65 18.23 5.00
N PRO A 277 14.16 19.06 5.93
CA PRO A 277 14.79 18.56 7.15
C PRO A 277 13.80 17.93 8.14
N LEU A 278 12.48 18.11 7.95
CA LEU A 278 11.41 17.56 8.81
C LEU A 278 10.80 16.22 8.30
N LEU A 279 11.45 15.57 7.33
CA LEU A 279 10.95 14.36 6.70
C LEU A 279 10.94 13.14 7.67
N GLU A 280 9.75 12.64 7.99
CA GLU A 280 9.52 11.45 8.82
C GLU A 280 9.43 10.16 7.99
N LYS A 281 8.99 10.25 6.73
CA LYS A 281 8.87 9.13 5.82
C LYS A 281 9.38 9.46 4.42
N LEU A 282 10.28 8.63 3.92
CA LEU A 282 10.81 8.72 2.56
C LEU A 282 10.60 7.40 1.82
N GLU A 283 10.02 7.48 0.63
CA GLU A 283 9.75 6.34 -0.22
C GLU A 283 10.23 6.59 -1.65
N LEU A 284 11.19 5.79 -2.12
CA LEU A 284 11.72 5.80 -3.48
C LEU A 284 11.37 4.47 -4.15
N ARG A 285 10.73 4.53 -5.31
CA ARG A 285 10.36 3.33 -6.09
C ARG A 285 10.76 3.49 -7.55
N PHE A 286 11.36 2.48 -8.16
CA PHE A 286 11.72 2.51 -9.58
C PHE A 286 12.60 3.73 -9.96
N CYS A 287 13.40 4.26 -9.03
CA CYS A 287 14.33 5.37 -9.29
C CYS A 287 15.67 4.80 -9.78
N HIS A 288 15.72 4.43 -11.06
CA HIS A 288 16.78 3.56 -11.57
C HIS A 288 18.16 4.22 -11.72
N GLU A 289 18.25 5.55 -11.82
CA GLU A 289 19.53 6.26 -12.06
C GLU A 289 20.33 6.60 -10.79
N ILE A 290 19.72 6.47 -9.61
CA ILE A 290 20.41 6.72 -8.34
C ILE A 290 21.43 5.61 -8.10
N ARG A 291 22.70 6.00 -7.86
CA ARG A 291 23.81 5.09 -7.56
C ARG A 291 24.22 5.14 -6.10
N ARG A 292 24.19 6.32 -5.47
CA ARG A 292 24.58 6.51 -4.08
C ARG A 292 23.53 7.30 -3.30
N ILE A 293 23.12 6.75 -2.17
CA ILE A 293 22.19 7.41 -1.24
C ILE A 293 22.93 7.69 0.06
N ASN A 294 22.97 8.95 0.49
CA ASN A 294 23.49 9.32 1.81
C ASN A 294 22.40 10.11 2.55
N ILE A 295 21.90 9.56 3.65
CA ILE A 295 20.87 10.17 4.48
C ILE A 295 21.41 10.28 5.90
N SER A 296 21.45 11.50 6.44
CA SER A 296 21.63 11.73 7.88
C SER A 296 20.39 12.44 8.39
N SER A 297 19.63 11.80 9.27
CA SER A 297 18.38 12.35 9.82
C SER A 297 18.03 11.77 11.17
N ARG A 298 17.88 12.62 12.18
CA ARG A 298 17.45 12.21 13.52
C ARG A 298 15.96 11.97 13.65
N ILE A 299 15.16 12.26 12.64
CA ILE A 299 13.70 12.23 12.73
C ILE A 299 13.05 11.23 11.77
N LEU A 300 13.81 10.72 10.79
CA LEU A 300 13.29 9.79 9.80
C LEU A 300 12.86 8.49 10.50
N LYS A 301 11.58 8.16 10.40
CA LYS A 301 10.95 6.98 11.02
C LYS A 301 10.74 5.85 10.02
N SER A 302 10.53 6.14 8.74
CA SER A 302 10.27 5.12 7.72
C SER A 302 11.05 5.43 6.44
N PHE A 303 11.84 4.47 5.98
CA PHE A 303 12.52 4.53 4.70
C PHE A 303 12.11 3.34 3.81
N VAL A 304 11.67 3.62 2.60
CA VAL A 304 11.30 2.61 1.62
C VAL A 304 12.07 2.84 0.34
N LEU A 305 12.68 1.80 -0.17
CA LEU A 305 13.51 1.83 -1.36
C LEU A 305 13.20 0.58 -2.18
N ARG A 306 12.58 0.74 -3.35
CA ARG A 306 12.12 -0.38 -4.17
C ARG A 306 12.56 -0.25 -5.62
N TYR A 307 12.97 -1.34 -6.23
CA TYR A 307 13.28 -1.48 -7.64
C TYR A 307 14.26 -0.41 -8.16
N CYS A 308 15.25 0.01 -7.36
CA CYS A 308 16.28 0.97 -7.78
C CYS A 308 17.50 0.19 -8.32
N LEU A 309 17.57 0.00 -9.64
CA LEU A 309 18.37 -1.07 -10.25
C LEU A 309 19.88 -0.78 -10.32
N LYS A 310 20.29 0.50 -10.45
CA LYS A 310 21.70 0.91 -10.52
C LYS A 310 22.28 1.35 -9.18
N LEU A 311 21.52 1.22 -8.09
CA LEU A 311 21.99 1.59 -6.77
C LEU A 311 23.20 0.72 -6.39
N GLU A 312 24.32 1.35 -6.08
CA GLU A 312 25.60 0.72 -5.71
C GLU A 312 25.80 0.79 -4.19
N GLU A 313 25.49 1.93 -3.57
CA GLU A 313 25.75 2.16 -2.15
C GLU A 313 24.62 2.99 -1.53
N ALA A 314 24.27 2.66 -0.29
CA ALA A 314 23.37 3.49 0.51
C ALA A 314 23.87 3.56 1.96
N LYS A 315 24.10 4.78 2.44
CA LYS A 315 24.47 5.11 3.82
C LYS A 315 23.33 5.83 4.50
N ILE A 316 22.85 5.26 5.59
CA ILE A 316 21.73 5.83 6.34
C ILE A 316 22.13 5.94 7.81
N ASP A 317 22.34 7.17 8.25
CA ASP A 317 22.51 7.55 9.65
C ASP A 317 21.18 8.14 10.15
N ALA A 318 20.28 7.26 10.60
CA ALA A 318 18.98 7.65 11.10
C ALA A 318 18.62 6.86 12.38
N PRO A 319 18.91 7.40 13.57
CA PRO A 319 18.78 6.64 14.82
C PRO A 319 17.34 6.39 15.27
N ASN A 320 16.39 7.23 14.85
CA ASN A 320 14.96 7.08 15.14
C ASN A 320 14.19 6.33 14.03
N LEU A 321 14.91 5.67 13.12
CA LEU A 321 14.32 4.88 12.06
C LEU A 321 13.63 3.65 12.65
N LEU A 322 12.35 3.44 12.33
CA LEU A 322 11.52 2.34 12.84
C LEU A 322 11.27 1.25 11.79
N SER A 323 11.26 1.63 10.51
CA SER A 323 10.92 0.73 9.40
C SER A 323 11.82 1.01 8.19
N VAL A 324 12.48 -0.04 7.71
CA VAL A 324 13.16 -0.03 6.39
C VAL A 324 12.55 -1.11 5.50
N LYS A 325 12.19 -0.74 4.27
CA LYS A 325 11.72 -1.71 3.26
C LYS A 325 12.59 -1.61 2.02
N TYR A 326 13.17 -2.73 1.63
CA TYR A 326 14.16 -2.81 0.56
C TYR A 326 14.06 -4.12 -0.22
N ASP A 327 14.28 -4.13 -1.54
CA ASP A 327 14.00 -5.28 -2.42
C ASP A 327 15.16 -5.81 -3.28
N ARG A 328 16.27 -5.07 -3.43
CA ARG A 328 17.45 -5.45 -4.23
C ARG A 328 18.69 -5.22 -3.39
N MET A 329 19.67 -6.13 -3.37
CA MET A 329 20.87 -6.06 -2.50
C MET A 329 22.14 -5.54 -3.22
N PRO A 330 22.40 -4.23 -3.27
CA PRO A 330 23.73 -3.61 -3.31
C PRO A 330 24.28 -3.35 -1.89
N SER A 331 25.53 -2.89 -1.77
CA SER A 331 26.20 -2.59 -0.50
C SER A 331 25.49 -1.48 0.28
N LEU A 332 24.47 -1.87 1.04
CA LEU A 332 23.76 -0.99 1.96
C LEU A 332 24.48 -1.06 3.31
N SER A 333 25.03 0.06 3.76
CA SER A 333 25.60 0.19 5.11
C SER A 333 24.72 1.14 5.92
N ILE A 334 24.02 0.61 6.90
CA ILE A 334 23.20 1.44 7.79
C ILE A 334 23.98 1.62 9.08
N THR A 335 24.77 2.69 9.18
CA THR A 335 25.45 3.04 10.42
C THR A 335 24.45 3.73 11.35
N THR A 336 23.82 2.96 12.23
CA THR A 336 23.06 3.53 13.36
C THR A 336 24.04 3.85 14.48
N THR A 337 24.45 5.11 14.58
CA THR A 337 25.31 5.58 15.69
C THR A 337 24.57 5.53 17.04
N THR A 338 23.24 5.48 17.03
CA THR A 338 22.40 5.30 18.23
C THR A 338 21.22 4.36 17.97
N SER A 339 20.83 3.64 19.02
CA SER A 339 19.95 2.48 19.01
C SER A 339 18.47 2.80 18.77
N PRO A 340 17.84 2.35 17.67
CA PRO A 340 16.38 2.39 17.55
C PRO A 340 15.71 1.42 18.55
N GLN A 341 14.75 1.92 19.36
CA GLN A 341 14.04 1.14 20.38
C GLN A 341 13.23 -0.06 19.83
N LYS A 342 12.87 -0.06 18.54
CA LYS A 342 12.10 -1.15 17.91
C LYS A 342 12.31 -1.15 16.40
N TRP A 343 13.15 -2.05 15.91
CA TRP A 343 13.55 -2.12 14.51
C TRP A 343 13.02 -3.40 13.86
N GLU A 344 11.99 -3.26 13.00
CA GLU A 344 11.43 -4.37 12.21
C GLU A 344 11.59 -4.12 10.70
N PRO A 345 12.82 -4.13 10.15
CA PRO A 345 12.99 -4.04 8.69
C PRO A 345 12.34 -5.23 7.99
N ILE A 346 11.33 -4.94 7.18
CA ILE A 346 10.74 -5.93 6.27
C ILE A 346 11.47 -5.80 4.93
N VAL A 347 12.46 -6.66 4.72
CA VAL A 347 13.24 -6.75 3.49
C VAL A 347 12.51 -7.64 2.49
N ASN A 348 11.72 -7.05 1.60
CA ASN A 348 10.91 -7.81 0.65
C ASN A 348 11.74 -8.19 -0.58
N PHE A 349 12.30 -9.40 -0.60
CA PHE A 349 12.97 -9.93 -1.79
C PHE A 349 11.95 -10.21 -2.91
N LEU A 350 12.08 -9.50 -4.04
CA LEU A 350 11.15 -9.58 -5.17
C LEU A 350 11.83 -10.05 -6.47
N GLY A 351 13.13 -10.35 -6.43
CA GLY A 351 13.91 -10.86 -7.57
C GLY A 351 14.51 -12.24 -7.29
N ALA A 352 14.95 -12.94 -8.35
CA ALA A 352 15.68 -14.18 -8.21
C ALA A 352 16.97 -13.95 -7.40
N ILE A 353 17.12 -14.59 -6.25
CA ILE A 353 18.40 -14.64 -5.55
C ILE A 353 19.33 -15.50 -6.42
N THR A 354 20.23 -14.83 -7.12
CA THR A 354 21.22 -15.47 -7.97
C THR A 354 22.56 -15.48 -7.24
N GLY A 355 23.01 -16.67 -6.88
CA GLY A 355 24.40 -16.88 -6.48
C GLY A 355 24.77 -16.51 -5.03
N LEU A 356 26.01 -16.87 -4.70
CA LEU A 356 26.64 -16.71 -3.39
C LEU A 356 26.76 -15.25 -2.95
N SER A 357 26.99 -14.34 -3.91
CA SER A 357 27.20 -12.90 -3.66
C SER A 357 26.01 -12.22 -2.99
N SER A 358 24.79 -12.67 -3.30
CA SER A 358 23.57 -12.12 -2.70
C SER A 358 23.46 -12.44 -1.20
N PHE A 359 23.90 -13.64 -0.79
CA PHE A 359 23.91 -14.06 0.61
C PHE A 359 25.06 -13.42 1.39
N ILE A 360 26.22 -13.22 0.76
CA ILE A 360 27.34 -12.47 1.38
C ILE A 360 26.89 -11.05 1.71
N ARG A 361 26.25 -10.36 0.75
CA ARG A 361 25.71 -9.00 0.96
C ARG A 361 24.63 -8.95 2.03
N LEU A 362 23.74 -9.95 2.09
CA LEU A 362 22.75 -10.06 3.15
C LEU A 362 23.43 -10.18 4.52
N ARG A 363 24.48 -11.00 4.63
CA ARG A 363 25.23 -11.17 5.88
C ARG A 363 25.92 -9.87 6.30
N GLU A 364 26.64 -9.22 5.39
CA GLU A 364 27.27 -7.90 5.62
C GLU A 364 26.25 -6.85 6.06
N PHE A 365 25.09 -6.83 5.41
CA PHE A 365 23.98 -5.94 5.77
C PHE A 365 23.48 -6.20 7.20
N ILE A 366 23.26 -7.46 7.57
CA ILE A 366 22.82 -7.82 8.94
C ILE A 366 23.89 -7.41 9.96
N MET A 367 25.17 -7.61 9.64
CA MET A 367 26.29 -7.21 10.50
C MET A 367 26.45 -5.69 10.62
N SER A 368 25.90 -4.90 9.69
CA SER A 368 25.90 -3.44 9.81
C SER A 368 25.00 -2.92 10.94
N PHE A 369 24.14 -3.78 11.51
CA PHE A 369 23.28 -3.41 12.64
C PHE A 369 23.97 -3.62 13.97
N ASN A 370 24.02 -2.56 14.77
CA ASN A 370 24.53 -2.58 16.13
C ASN A 370 23.50 -3.13 17.16
N GLN A 371 22.46 -3.86 16.72
CA GLN A 371 21.34 -4.31 17.56
C GLN A 371 20.60 -5.52 17.01
N SER A 372 19.80 -6.14 17.90
CA SER A 372 18.74 -7.11 17.62
C SER A 372 17.77 -6.66 16.51
N VAL A 373 17.78 -7.35 15.37
CA VAL A 373 16.95 -7.03 14.18
C VAL A 373 15.81 -8.04 13.99
N THR A 374 14.64 -7.56 13.54
CA THR A 374 13.60 -8.42 12.93
C THR A 374 13.62 -8.30 11.42
N LEU A 375 13.91 -9.38 10.71
CA LEU A 375 14.06 -9.43 9.27
C LEU A 375 12.83 -10.07 8.61
N GLY A 376 12.06 -9.31 7.84
CA GLY A 376 10.97 -9.86 7.02
C GLY A 376 11.45 -10.23 5.62
N PHE A 377 11.05 -11.38 5.06
CA PHE A 377 11.25 -11.77 3.66
C PHE A 377 9.91 -12.06 3.00
N ASN A 378 9.65 -11.46 1.85
CA ASN A 378 8.60 -11.93 0.96
C ASN A 378 9.22 -12.88 -0.08
N VAL A 379 8.61 -14.04 -0.34
CA VAL A 379 9.09 -15.03 -1.31
C VAL A 379 8.00 -15.24 -2.36
N PHE A 380 8.26 -14.78 -3.58
CA PHE A 380 7.32 -14.87 -4.70
C PHE A 380 7.63 -16.02 -5.65
N ASP A 381 8.89 -16.24 -5.99
CA ASP A 381 9.31 -17.33 -6.87
C ASP A 381 10.75 -17.74 -6.53
N TRP A 382 10.93 -18.92 -5.93
CA TRP A 382 12.26 -19.40 -5.52
C TRP A 382 12.76 -20.43 -6.53
N PRO A 383 13.96 -20.25 -7.11
CA PRO A 383 14.45 -21.11 -8.17
C PRO A 383 14.53 -22.57 -7.71
N GLU A 384 14.05 -23.50 -8.55
CA GLU A 384 14.14 -24.94 -8.27
C GLU A 384 15.58 -25.36 -7.93
N LYS A 385 15.73 -26.38 -7.08
CA LYS A 385 17.03 -26.92 -6.57
C LYS A 385 18.12 -27.02 -7.65
N LYS A 386 17.77 -27.27 -8.92
CA LYS A 386 18.73 -27.38 -10.04
C LYS A 386 19.54 -26.10 -10.32
N ARG A 387 19.04 -24.89 -10.02
CA ARG A 387 19.79 -23.63 -10.21
C ARG A 387 20.67 -23.25 -9.00
N LEU A 388 20.33 -23.71 -7.80
CA LEU A 388 21.08 -23.45 -6.56
C LEU A 388 22.18 -24.47 -6.27
N LYS A 389 22.18 -25.65 -6.90
CA LYS A 389 23.28 -26.63 -6.81
C LYS A 389 24.66 -26.06 -7.21
N ASN A 390 24.70 -24.95 -7.94
CA ASN A 390 25.93 -24.26 -8.31
C ASN A 390 26.33 -23.13 -7.33
N VAL A 391 25.57 -22.90 -6.25
CA VAL A 391 25.93 -21.95 -5.21
C VAL A 391 26.66 -22.71 -4.12
N ASP A 392 27.98 -22.73 -4.21
CA ASP A 392 28.84 -23.31 -3.19
C ASP A 392 28.84 -22.42 -1.93
N LEU A 393 27.80 -22.52 -1.11
CA LEU A 393 27.65 -21.79 0.16
C LEU A 393 28.81 -22.07 1.13
N LYS A 394 29.54 -23.17 0.94
CA LYS A 394 30.77 -23.50 1.69
C LYS A 394 31.93 -22.55 1.38
N ARG A 395 31.83 -21.75 0.31
CA ARG A 395 32.77 -20.66 -0.03
C ARG A 395 32.37 -19.31 0.54
N MET A 396 31.31 -19.22 1.35
CA MET A 396 31.06 -17.98 2.09
C MET A 396 32.27 -17.64 2.96
N PRO A 397 32.61 -16.35 3.14
CA PRO A 397 33.72 -15.94 3.99
C PRO A 397 33.59 -16.58 5.37
N LEU A 398 34.69 -17.16 5.85
CA LEU A 398 34.81 -17.59 7.24
C LEU A 398 34.81 -16.33 8.10
N ILE A 399 33.82 -16.21 8.96
CA ILE A 399 33.73 -15.15 9.96
C ILE A 399 33.61 -15.85 11.31
N ASP A 400 34.20 -15.27 12.34
CA ASP A 400 34.26 -15.89 13.68
C ASP A 400 32.87 -16.23 14.23
N GLN A 401 31.85 -15.42 13.92
CA GLN A 401 30.45 -15.66 14.31
C GLN A 401 29.45 -15.21 13.25
N VAL A 402 28.45 -16.07 12.95
CA VAL A 402 27.27 -15.73 12.15
C VAL A 402 26.35 -14.82 12.98
N PRO A 403 25.82 -13.71 12.43
CA PRO A 403 25.05 -12.75 13.23
C PRO A 403 23.73 -13.36 13.71
N VAL A 404 23.44 -13.18 15.00
CA VAL A 404 22.18 -13.61 15.62
C VAL A 404 21.13 -12.50 15.51
N ILE A 405 19.93 -12.83 15.02
CA ILE A 405 18.82 -11.89 14.88
C ILE A 405 17.64 -12.30 15.78
N GLU A 406 16.76 -11.37 16.17
CA GLU A 406 15.63 -11.70 17.06
C GLU A 406 14.54 -12.47 16.32
N HIS A 407 14.18 -12.04 15.12
CA HIS A 407 13.03 -12.59 14.42
C HIS A 407 13.21 -12.58 12.90
N LEU A 408 13.15 -13.74 12.27
CA LEU A 408 13.02 -13.91 10.82
C LEU A 408 11.55 -14.16 10.46
N LYS A 409 10.89 -13.24 9.75
CA LYS A 409 9.49 -13.35 9.29
C LYS A 409 9.45 -13.70 7.80
N LEU A 410 9.13 -14.94 7.45
CA LEU A 410 8.96 -15.38 6.06
C LEU A 410 7.49 -15.26 5.63
N ARG A 411 7.23 -14.51 4.58
CA ARG A 411 5.94 -14.39 3.90
C ARG A 411 6.02 -15.00 2.52
N VAL A 412 5.21 -16.00 2.26
CA VAL A 412 5.39 -16.87 1.10
C VAL A 412 4.13 -16.81 0.24
N PHE A 413 4.34 -16.54 -1.05
CA PHE A 413 3.27 -16.40 -2.03
C PHE A 413 3.28 -17.55 -3.06
N SER A 414 4.33 -18.38 -3.10
CA SER A 414 4.47 -19.57 -3.96
C SER A 414 4.50 -20.89 -3.18
N ASP A 415 4.44 -22.02 -3.89
CA ASP A 415 4.54 -23.35 -3.29
C ASP A 415 6.00 -23.70 -2.96
N LEU A 416 6.34 -23.73 -1.67
CA LEU A 416 7.70 -23.97 -1.19
C LEU A 416 8.06 -25.45 -1.06
N ARG A 417 7.17 -26.41 -1.33
CA ARG A 417 7.43 -27.84 -1.06
C ARG A 417 8.75 -28.35 -1.64
N LEU A 418 9.13 -27.83 -2.81
CA LEU A 418 10.33 -28.24 -3.55
C LEU A 418 11.61 -27.51 -3.14
N CYS A 419 11.51 -26.34 -2.48
CA CYS A 419 12.65 -25.45 -2.27
C CYS A 419 12.83 -24.90 -0.84
N CYS A 420 11.91 -25.22 0.07
CA CYS A 420 11.94 -24.81 1.47
C CYS A 420 13.30 -25.10 2.15
N GLU A 421 13.86 -26.27 1.87
CA GLU A 421 15.16 -26.69 2.40
C GLU A 421 16.29 -25.73 1.98
N SER A 422 16.42 -25.50 0.67
CA SER A 422 17.43 -24.59 0.14
C SER A 422 17.22 -23.14 0.60
N LEU A 423 15.98 -22.72 0.82
CA LEU A 423 15.65 -21.38 1.32
C LEU A 423 16.13 -21.21 2.77
N VAL A 424 15.73 -22.13 3.67
CA VAL A 424 16.11 -22.08 5.08
C VAL A 424 17.62 -22.23 5.23
N ASP A 425 18.23 -23.19 4.52
CA ASP A 425 19.69 -23.37 4.52
C ASP A 425 20.40 -22.08 4.15
N SER A 426 20.05 -21.47 3.02
CA SER A 426 20.75 -20.27 2.55
C SER A 426 20.57 -19.06 3.48
N LEU A 427 19.39 -18.94 4.11
CA LEU A 427 19.11 -17.89 5.09
C LEU A 427 19.85 -18.11 6.41
N PHE A 428 19.91 -19.36 6.89
CA PHE A 428 20.59 -19.71 8.14
C PHE A 428 22.11 -19.66 8.01
N TRP A 429 22.64 -19.90 6.80
CA TRP A 429 24.02 -19.55 6.47
C TRP A 429 24.29 -18.04 6.56
N SER A 430 23.28 -17.18 6.38
CA SER A 430 23.44 -15.73 6.45
C SER A 430 23.23 -15.16 7.85
N CYS A 431 22.37 -15.77 8.67
CA CYS A 431 22.04 -15.30 10.03
C CYS A 431 21.41 -16.40 10.89
N HIS A 432 21.51 -16.26 12.22
CA HIS A 432 20.94 -17.17 13.20
C HIS A 432 19.73 -16.54 13.92
N PRO A 433 18.48 -16.77 13.46
CA PRO A 433 17.30 -16.17 14.11
C PRO A 433 16.89 -16.84 15.41
N ARG A 434 16.55 -16.08 16.46
CA ARG A 434 15.94 -16.60 17.71
C ARG A 434 14.48 -17.01 17.54
N LYS A 435 13.76 -16.36 16.62
CA LYS A 435 12.40 -16.70 16.23
C LYS A 435 12.32 -16.75 14.70
N LEU A 436 11.72 -17.79 14.14
CA LEU A 436 11.35 -17.90 12.72
C LEU A 436 9.83 -17.94 12.65
N SER A 437 9.17 -16.99 11.98
CA SER A 437 7.74 -17.04 11.69
C SER A 437 7.49 -17.27 10.20
N LEU A 438 6.54 -18.12 9.88
CA LEU A 438 6.11 -18.41 8.52
C LEU A 438 4.64 -18.05 8.34
N VAL A 439 4.36 -17.24 7.33
CA VAL A 439 3.01 -16.85 6.90
C VAL A 439 2.90 -17.17 5.42
N SER A 440 1.93 -18.00 5.03
CA SER A 440 1.69 -18.36 3.63
C SER A 440 0.20 -18.48 3.38
N ILE A 441 -0.24 -18.03 2.20
CA ILE A 441 -1.61 -18.23 1.73
C ILE A 441 -1.85 -19.72 1.40
N LYS A 442 -0.77 -20.49 1.17
CA LYS A 442 -0.80 -21.93 0.83
C LYS A 442 -0.15 -22.79 1.91
N LEU A 443 -0.11 -22.31 3.15
CA LEU A 443 0.52 -23.04 4.25
C LEU A 443 -0.26 -24.36 4.45
N ASN A 444 0.41 -25.50 4.22
CA ASN A 444 -0.19 -26.82 4.31
C ASN A 444 0.60 -27.71 5.28
N LYS A 445 -0.06 -28.76 5.77
CA LYS A 445 0.50 -29.71 6.75
C LYS A 445 1.87 -30.25 6.32
N THR A 446 2.01 -30.66 5.06
CA THR A 446 3.25 -31.22 4.49
C THR A 446 4.44 -30.26 4.54
N LEU A 447 4.22 -28.96 4.32
CA LEU A 447 5.28 -27.95 4.42
C LEU A 447 5.73 -27.75 5.88
N ILE A 448 4.78 -27.76 6.82
CA ILE A 448 5.09 -27.65 8.25
C ILE A 448 5.86 -28.90 8.71
N GLU A 449 5.39 -30.09 8.36
CA GLU A 449 6.05 -31.36 8.68
C GLU A 449 7.49 -31.37 8.18
N LYS A 450 7.72 -31.00 6.92
CA LYS A 450 9.06 -30.92 6.35
C LYS A 450 9.97 -29.92 7.06
N LEU A 451 9.43 -28.77 7.48
CA LEU A 451 10.18 -27.80 8.28
C LEU A 451 10.51 -28.34 9.68
N CYS A 452 9.56 -29.04 10.30
CA CYS A 452 9.79 -29.71 11.58
C CYS A 452 10.87 -30.79 11.44
N GLU A 453 10.77 -31.68 10.47
CA GLU A 453 11.79 -32.71 10.18
C GLU A 453 13.16 -32.05 10.03
N MET A 454 13.28 -31.06 9.15
CA MET A 454 14.56 -30.37 8.93
C MET A 454 15.16 -29.69 10.17
N LEU A 455 14.34 -29.11 11.04
CA LEU A 455 14.79 -28.35 12.22
C LEU A 455 14.93 -29.22 13.47
N MET A 456 14.23 -30.36 13.53
CA MET A 456 14.16 -31.25 14.69
C MET A 456 15.00 -32.52 14.52
N GLU A 457 15.37 -32.90 13.29
CA GLU A 457 16.36 -33.96 13.04
C GLU A 457 17.72 -33.53 13.60
N ARG A 458 18.05 -34.07 14.78
CA ARG A 458 19.30 -33.86 15.51
C ARG A 458 20.18 -35.09 15.31
N GLU A 459 21.29 -34.94 14.60
CA GLU A 459 22.42 -35.85 14.70
C GLU A 459 23.38 -35.23 15.74
N ASP A 460 23.84 -36.01 16.72
CA ASP A 460 24.80 -35.53 17.74
C ASP A 460 26.13 -35.06 17.11
N ASP A 461 26.45 -35.57 15.92
CA ASP A 461 27.54 -35.10 15.05
C ASP A 461 27.08 -35.12 13.58
N PRO A 462 26.48 -34.01 13.08
CA PRO A 462 25.93 -33.96 11.73
C PRO A 462 27.00 -34.20 10.67
N CYS A 463 26.90 -35.27 9.89
CA CYS A 463 27.88 -35.59 8.84
C CYS A 463 27.83 -34.65 7.62
N CYS A 464 27.10 -33.52 7.69
CA CYS A 464 26.89 -32.55 6.60
C CYS A 464 28.20 -31.89 6.07
N CYS A 465 29.29 -31.92 6.84
CA CYS A 465 30.49 -31.09 6.62
C CYS A 465 31.83 -31.85 6.58
N SER A 466 31.85 -33.17 6.40
CA SER A 466 33.06 -34.03 6.48
C SER A 466 34.24 -33.67 5.57
N SER A 467 34.09 -32.74 4.61
CA SER A 467 35.13 -32.30 3.67
C SER A 467 35.40 -30.78 3.63
N SER A 468 34.78 -29.97 4.51
CA SER A 468 34.93 -28.51 4.50
C SER A 468 35.35 -27.94 5.86
N ASN A 469 36.27 -26.97 5.86
CA ASN A 469 36.71 -26.24 7.06
C ASN A 469 35.63 -25.39 7.76
N SER A 470 34.39 -25.36 7.24
CA SER A 470 33.26 -24.60 7.80
C SER A 470 32.13 -25.53 8.27
N LYS A 471 31.72 -25.43 9.54
CA LYS A 471 30.54 -26.16 10.07
C LYS A 471 29.23 -25.53 9.59
N CYS A 472 28.27 -26.35 9.15
CA CYS A 472 26.92 -25.92 8.74
C CYS A 472 26.07 -25.47 9.95
N TRP A 473 25.01 -24.66 9.74
CA TRP A 473 24.13 -24.12 10.80
C TRP A 473 23.57 -25.19 11.75
N ARG A 474 23.40 -26.42 11.27
CA ARG A 474 22.91 -27.58 12.05
C ARG A 474 23.82 -27.92 13.25
N HIS A 475 25.11 -27.62 13.19
CA HIS A 475 26.04 -27.84 14.31
C HIS A 475 25.87 -26.83 15.44
N TYR A 476 25.21 -25.70 15.18
CA TYR A 476 25.02 -24.63 16.16
C TYR A 476 23.61 -24.64 16.74
N LEU A 477 22.61 -25.24 16.07
CA LEU A 477 21.25 -25.26 16.58
C LEU A 477 21.10 -26.26 17.75
N LYS A 478 20.88 -25.75 18.97
CA LYS A 478 20.77 -26.54 20.21
C LYS A 478 19.34 -26.99 20.52
N ASN A 479 18.35 -26.13 20.26
CA ASN A 479 16.96 -26.45 20.58
C ASN A 479 15.97 -25.69 19.69
N VAL A 480 14.79 -26.30 19.50
CA VAL A 480 13.69 -25.74 18.71
C VAL A 480 12.37 -25.96 19.46
N GLU A 481 11.59 -24.88 19.62
CA GLU A 481 10.21 -24.93 20.14
C GLU A 481 9.25 -24.44 19.06
N ILE A 482 8.14 -25.14 18.84
CA ILE A 482 7.14 -24.78 17.82
C ILE A 482 5.90 -24.16 18.45
N GLY A 483 5.26 -23.23 17.76
CA GLY A 483 3.93 -22.74 18.08
C GLY A 483 3.21 -22.14 16.86
N SER A 484 2.00 -21.65 17.06
CA SER A 484 1.19 -21.03 16.00
C SER A 484 0.59 -19.71 16.45
N PHE A 485 0.18 -18.90 15.47
CA PHE A 485 -0.37 -17.57 15.72
C PHE A 485 -1.44 -17.20 14.68
N GLU A 486 -2.32 -16.29 15.07
CA GLU A 486 -3.28 -15.64 14.18
C GLU A 486 -2.86 -14.18 13.94
N LEU A 487 -2.91 -13.74 12.69
CA LEU A 487 -2.68 -12.36 12.25
C LEU A 487 -4.00 -11.61 12.21
N LYS A 488 -4.30 -10.83 13.26
CA LYS A 488 -5.38 -9.85 13.26
C LYS A 488 -4.80 -8.44 13.25
N ASN A 489 -5.17 -7.62 12.25
CA ASN A 489 -4.72 -6.24 12.11
C ASN A 489 -3.18 -6.07 12.14
N LYS A 490 -2.43 -7.00 11.54
CA LYS A 490 -0.95 -7.06 11.56
C LYS A 490 -0.31 -7.32 12.93
N VAL A 491 -1.10 -7.67 13.94
CA VAL A 491 -0.61 -8.11 15.26
C VAL A 491 -0.65 -9.63 15.33
N GLU A 492 0.47 -10.24 15.70
CA GLU A 492 0.55 -11.69 15.96
C GLU A 492 -0.09 -11.98 17.32
N ARG A 493 -1.13 -12.82 17.35
CA ARG A 493 -1.71 -13.34 18.59
C ARG A 493 -1.39 -14.83 18.70
N PRO A 494 -0.68 -15.27 19.76
CA PRO A 494 -0.37 -16.68 19.94
C PRO A 494 -1.66 -17.49 20.07
N LEU A 495 -1.72 -18.63 19.40
CA LEU A 495 -2.78 -19.62 19.59
C LEU A 495 -2.34 -20.56 20.71
N HIS A 496 -3.15 -20.67 21.78
CA HIS A 496 -2.90 -21.66 22.83
C HIS A 496 -3.28 -23.05 22.32
N LEU A 497 -2.29 -23.82 21.87
CA LEU A 497 -2.46 -25.23 21.51
C LEU A 497 -1.91 -26.10 22.65
N LYS A 498 -2.65 -27.16 23.01
CA LYS A 498 -2.35 -27.99 24.19
C LYS A 498 -1.35 -29.12 23.90
N THR A 499 -1.16 -29.53 22.64
CA THR A 499 -0.16 -30.53 22.23
C THR A 499 0.37 -30.30 20.80
N SER A 500 1.52 -30.91 20.42
CA SER A 500 2.09 -30.75 19.07
C SER A 500 1.22 -31.40 17.97
N SER A 501 0.37 -32.36 18.33
CA SER A 501 -0.63 -32.98 17.46
C SER A 501 -1.81 -32.04 17.13
N ASP A 502 -2.04 -31.01 17.94
CA ASP A 502 -3.09 -30.00 17.74
C ASP A 502 -2.69 -28.88 16.74
N LEU A 503 -1.42 -28.83 16.30
CA LEU A 503 -0.93 -27.85 15.31
C LEU A 503 -1.50 -28.07 13.90
N PHE A 504 -2.10 -29.23 13.64
CA PHE A 504 -2.31 -29.77 12.30
C PHE A 504 -3.73 -29.71 11.69
N PRO A 505 -4.78 -29.11 12.28
CA PRO A 505 -5.94 -28.72 11.47
C PRO A 505 -5.57 -27.54 10.56
N SER A 506 -6.14 -27.52 9.36
CA SER A 506 -5.90 -26.53 8.31
C SER A 506 -5.91 -25.09 8.82
N LEU A 507 -4.72 -24.49 8.94
CA LEU A 507 -4.56 -23.08 9.31
C LEU A 507 -5.27 -22.21 8.25
N GLY A 508 -6.18 -21.32 8.67
CA GLY A 508 -6.90 -20.41 7.77
C GLY A 508 -6.00 -19.35 7.14
N GLU A 509 -6.54 -18.54 6.21
CA GLU A 509 -5.80 -17.50 5.45
C GLU A 509 -5.05 -16.44 6.31
N HIS A 510 -5.31 -16.41 7.62
CA HIS A 510 -4.72 -15.47 8.57
C HIS A 510 -3.98 -16.15 9.73
N GLN A 511 -3.63 -17.42 9.59
CA GLN A 511 -2.89 -18.17 10.60
C GLN A 511 -1.48 -18.53 10.09
N GLY A 512 -0.51 -18.61 11.01
CA GLY A 512 0.88 -18.90 10.71
C GLY A 512 1.54 -19.75 11.80
N VAL A 513 2.73 -20.26 11.51
CA VAL A 513 3.54 -21.05 12.45
C VAL A 513 4.81 -20.31 12.81
N TYR A 514 5.29 -20.46 14.04
CA TYR A 514 6.58 -19.95 14.46
C TYR A 514 7.43 -21.02 15.13
N PHE A 515 8.74 -20.86 15.03
CA PHE A 515 9.76 -21.67 15.67
C PHE A 515 10.63 -20.76 16.52
N LYS A 516 10.83 -21.08 17.81
CA LYS A 516 11.86 -20.46 18.64
C LYS A 516 13.10 -21.33 18.57
N LEU A 517 14.24 -20.72 18.25
CA LEU A 517 15.50 -21.41 17.97
C LEU A 517 16.54 -20.95 18.99
N LYS A 518 17.24 -21.91 19.60
CA LYS A 518 18.39 -21.67 20.48
C LYS A 518 19.64 -22.13 19.75
N TRP A 519 20.57 -21.21 19.50
CA TRP A 519 21.86 -21.44 18.86
C TRP A 519 22.97 -21.64 19.89
#